data_AF-A0A965PWY1-F1
#
_entry.id   AF-A0A965PWY1-F1
#
_cell.length_a   1.000
_cell.length_b   1.000
_cell.length_c   1.000
_cell.angle_alpha   90.00
_cell.angle_beta   90.00
_cell.angle_gamma   90.00
#
_symmetry.space_group_name_H-M   'P 1'
#
loop_
_entity.id
_entity.type
_entity.pdbx_description
1 polymer ?
#
loop_
_entity_poly.entity_id
_entity_poly.type
_entity_poly.pdbx_seq_one_letter_code
_entity_poly.pdbx_strand_id
1 'polypeptide(L)'
;MSDLLTPPSNAPVAEGDDELNLATYAQRAYLEYALSVVKGRALPDVCDGQKPVQRRILYSMSRMGLGFGGANGNTGAKPVKSARVVGDVLGRFHPHGDQAAYDALVRMAQDFSQRYPLIDGQGNFGSRDGDGAAAMRYTEARLAKITSLLLDEIDQGTVDFVPNYDGSTEEPRQLPARLPFTLLNGASGIAVGLATEIPSHNLREIADACVALVKNPKTADEELLALVPGPDFPGGGQIISAVSDIADAYRT
;
A
#
# COMPACT_ATOMS: atom_id res chain seq x y z
N MET A 1 -11.95 22.01 13.28
CA MET A 1 -11.32 21.71 11.99
C MET A 1 -12.43 21.31 11.05
N SER A 2 -12.80 22.18 10.11
CA SER A 2 -13.73 21.84 9.03
C SER A 2 -13.03 20.88 8.07
N ASP A 3 -13.64 19.72 7.85
CA ASP A 3 -13.14 18.66 6.98
C ASP A 3 -13.02 19.16 5.54
N LEU A 4 -11.78 19.42 5.10
CA LEU A 4 -11.44 19.86 3.75
C LEU A 4 -11.66 18.77 2.70
N LEU A 5 -12.06 17.56 3.11
CA LEU A 5 -12.16 16.37 2.26
C LEU A 5 -13.60 15.89 2.03
N THR A 6 -14.61 16.54 2.61
CA THR A 6 -16.02 16.32 2.29
C THR A 6 -16.43 17.20 1.09
N PRO A 7 -16.91 16.65 -0.03
CA PRO A 7 -17.45 17.48 -1.11
C PRO A 7 -18.68 18.25 -0.60
N PRO A 8 -18.89 19.51 -1.00
CA PRO A 8 -20.08 20.24 -0.60
C PRO A 8 -21.34 19.55 -1.15
N SER A 9 -22.38 19.48 -0.31
CA SER A 9 -23.73 19.00 -0.67
C SER A 9 -24.24 19.74 -1.91
N ASN A 10 -24.71 18.99 -2.91
CA ASN A 10 -25.30 19.49 -4.16
C ASN A 10 -26.32 20.61 -3.87
N ALA A 11 -25.95 21.84 -4.24
CA ALA A 11 -26.89 22.95 -4.34
C ALA A 11 -27.73 22.80 -5.63
N PRO A 12 -28.96 23.36 -5.67
CA PRO A 12 -29.86 23.17 -6.80
C PRO A 12 -29.25 23.76 -8.07
N VAL A 13 -29.29 22.99 -9.15
CA VAL A 13 -28.87 23.44 -10.48
C VAL A 13 -29.92 24.47 -10.94
N ALA A 14 -29.52 25.74 -11.03
CA ALA A 14 -30.34 26.75 -11.69
C ALA A 14 -30.35 26.44 -13.19
N GLU A 15 -31.54 26.21 -13.75
CA GLU A 15 -31.74 26.09 -15.19
C GLU A 15 -31.42 27.44 -15.87
N GLY A 16 -30.57 27.39 -16.91
CA GLY A 16 -30.43 28.46 -17.90
C GLY A 16 -29.10 29.23 -17.89
N ASP A 17 -28.04 28.63 -18.43
CA ASP A 17 -27.24 29.15 -19.57
C ASP A 17 -26.11 28.14 -19.83
N ASP A 18 -26.13 27.49 -21.00
CA ASP A 18 -25.30 26.33 -21.36
C ASP A 18 -23.91 26.75 -21.86
N GLU A 19 -23.29 27.74 -21.21
CA GLU A 19 -21.86 28.03 -21.32
C GLU A 19 -21.22 27.82 -19.95
N LEU A 20 -20.71 26.61 -19.71
CA LEU A 20 -19.76 26.40 -18.63
C LEU A 20 -18.57 27.33 -18.85
N ASN A 21 -18.49 28.41 -18.06
CA ASN A 21 -17.33 29.28 -18.01
C ASN A 21 -16.07 28.40 -17.93
N LEU A 22 -15.16 28.57 -18.90
CA LEU A 22 -13.94 27.78 -19.02
C LEU A 22 -13.16 27.72 -17.70
N ALA A 23 -13.12 28.82 -16.95
CA ALA A 23 -12.47 28.87 -15.64
C ALA A 23 -13.13 27.91 -14.63
N THR A 24 -14.47 27.92 -14.56
CA THR A 24 -15.25 27.03 -13.67
C THR A 24 -15.09 25.57 -14.06
N TYR A 25 -15.13 25.27 -15.36
CA TYR A 25 -14.90 23.91 -15.87
C TYR A 25 -13.49 23.41 -15.54
N ALA A 26 -12.46 24.22 -15.86
CA ALA A 26 -11.06 23.86 -15.62
C ALA A 26 -10.79 23.65 -14.12
N GLN A 27 -11.34 24.50 -13.25
CA GLN A 27 -11.22 24.36 -11.79
C GLN A 27 -11.81 23.04 -11.30
N ARG A 28 -13.03 22.69 -11.74
CA ARG A 28 -13.70 21.44 -11.34
C ARG A 28 -12.94 20.22 -11.84
N ALA A 29 -12.60 20.18 -13.13
CA ALA A 29 -11.86 19.08 -13.73
C ALA A 29 -10.49 18.86 -13.06
N TYR A 30 -9.78 19.96 -12.75
CA TYR A 30 -8.51 19.88 -12.03
C TYR A 30 -8.70 19.36 -10.60
N LEU A 31 -9.70 19.84 -9.87
CA LEU A 31 -9.95 19.43 -8.48
C LEU A 31 -10.36 17.94 -8.41
N GLU A 32 -11.23 17.48 -9.30
CA GLU A 32 -11.62 16.06 -9.39
C GLU A 32 -10.42 15.17 -9.69
N TYR A 33 -9.58 15.55 -10.66
CA TYR A 33 -8.35 14.84 -10.95
C TYR A 33 -7.39 14.84 -9.75
N ALA A 34 -7.15 15.99 -9.12
CA ALA A 34 -6.26 16.12 -7.98
C ALA A 34 -6.70 15.23 -6.80
N LEU A 35 -7.99 15.27 -6.45
CA LEU A 35 -8.56 14.42 -5.40
C LEU A 35 -8.45 12.94 -5.73
N SER A 36 -8.71 12.55 -6.99
CA SER A 36 -8.60 11.16 -7.43
C SER A 36 -7.16 10.64 -7.33
N VAL A 37 -6.15 11.47 -7.67
CA VAL A 37 -4.74 11.09 -7.58
C VAL A 37 -4.29 10.97 -6.13
N VAL A 38 -4.69 11.90 -5.27
CA VAL A 38 -4.32 11.89 -3.84
C VAL A 38 -4.94 10.69 -3.13
N LYS A 39 -6.26 10.48 -3.23
CA LYS A 39 -6.97 9.42 -2.52
C LYS A 39 -6.85 8.04 -3.18
N GLY A 40 -6.77 8.00 -4.51
CA GLY A 40 -6.94 6.76 -5.28
C GLY A 40 -5.67 6.20 -5.90
N ARG A 41 -4.51 6.86 -5.78
CA ARG A 41 -3.30 6.42 -6.49
C ARG A 41 -1.99 6.64 -5.73
N ALA A 42 -1.71 7.88 -5.34
CA ALA A 42 -0.34 8.29 -5.03
C ALA A 42 0.10 7.94 -3.60
N LEU A 43 -0.80 8.10 -2.63
CA LEU A 43 -0.52 7.89 -1.21
C LEU A 43 -0.99 6.50 -0.74
N PRO A 44 -0.26 5.86 0.19
CA PRO A 44 -0.76 4.68 0.88
C PRO A 44 -1.88 5.05 1.87
N ASP A 45 -2.68 4.06 2.26
CA ASP A 45 -3.54 4.21 3.44
C ASP A 45 -2.72 3.95 4.71
N VAL A 46 -2.92 4.76 5.76
CA VAL A 46 -2.17 4.62 7.02
C VAL A 46 -2.47 3.31 7.74
N CYS A 47 -3.68 2.77 7.57
CA CYS A 47 -4.15 1.57 8.26
C CYS A 47 -3.43 0.30 7.78
N ASP A 48 -3.14 0.19 6.48
CA ASP A 48 -2.51 -1.01 5.91
C ASP A 48 -1.19 -0.78 5.16
N GLY A 49 -0.80 0.49 4.96
CA GLY A 49 0.41 0.88 4.24
C GLY A 49 0.36 0.62 2.74
N GLN A 50 -0.81 0.28 2.17
CA GLN A 50 -0.93 -0.11 0.76
C GLN A 50 -1.58 1.00 -0.08
N LYS A 51 -1.07 1.15 -1.30
CA LYS A 51 -1.78 1.87 -2.38
C LYS A 51 -2.89 0.98 -2.95
N PRO A 52 -3.93 1.55 -3.60
CA PRO A 52 -5.05 0.76 -4.12
C PRO A 52 -4.64 -0.39 -5.06
N VAL A 53 -3.66 -0.17 -5.95
CA VAL A 53 -3.16 -1.24 -6.85
C VAL A 53 -2.50 -2.39 -6.08
N GLN A 54 -1.72 -2.07 -5.04
CA GLN A 54 -1.04 -3.07 -4.20
C GLN A 54 -2.08 -3.88 -3.43
N ARG A 55 -3.05 -3.21 -2.78
CA ARG A 55 -4.16 -3.85 -2.06
C ARG A 55 -4.91 -4.84 -2.94
N ARG A 56 -5.28 -4.42 -4.16
CA ARG A 56 -6.00 -5.26 -5.14
C ARG A 56 -5.20 -6.48 -5.58
N ILE A 57 -3.89 -6.33 -5.80
CA ILE A 57 -2.99 -7.46 -6.12
C ILE A 57 -2.97 -8.46 -4.97
N LEU A 58 -2.70 -8.01 -3.74
CA LEU A 58 -2.61 -8.90 -2.57
C LEU A 58 -3.95 -9.60 -2.30
N TYR A 59 -5.07 -8.87 -2.43
CA TYR A 59 -6.41 -9.42 -2.25
C TYR A 59 -6.76 -10.47 -3.32
N SER A 60 -6.54 -10.15 -4.61
CA SER A 60 -6.74 -11.09 -5.72
C SER A 60 -5.92 -12.36 -5.52
N MET A 61 -4.62 -12.23 -5.21
CA MET A 61 -3.74 -13.37 -4.95
C MET A 61 -4.21 -14.23 -3.77
N SER A 62 -4.75 -13.61 -2.71
CA SER A 62 -5.37 -14.32 -1.59
C SER A 62 -6.57 -15.14 -2.05
N ARG A 63 -7.50 -14.53 -2.81
CA ARG A 63 -8.68 -15.20 -3.36
C ARG A 63 -8.35 -16.30 -4.38
N MET A 64 -7.21 -16.20 -5.04
CA MET A 64 -6.66 -17.25 -5.91
C MET A 64 -6.03 -18.42 -5.13
N GLY A 65 -5.94 -18.34 -3.79
CA GLY A 65 -5.33 -19.37 -2.96
C GLY A 65 -3.79 -19.41 -3.07
N LEU A 66 -3.16 -18.28 -3.39
CA LEU A 66 -1.70 -18.17 -3.55
C LEU A 66 -0.97 -17.88 -2.22
N GLY A 67 -1.67 -18.03 -1.10
CA GLY A 67 -1.16 -17.83 0.25
C GLY A 67 -0.36 -18.99 0.81
N PHE A 68 0.02 -18.85 2.08
CA PHE A 68 0.51 -19.95 2.90
C PHE A 68 -0.65 -20.61 3.65
N GLY A 69 -0.62 -21.93 3.77
CA GLY A 69 -1.64 -22.72 4.47
C GLY A 69 -1.08 -24.00 5.08
N GLY A 70 -1.92 -25.04 5.18
CA GLY A 70 -1.57 -26.31 5.81
C GLY A 70 -1.70 -26.27 7.35
N ALA A 71 -1.43 -27.41 8.00
CA ALA A 71 -1.70 -27.62 9.43
C ALA A 71 -1.00 -26.61 10.38
N ASN A 72 0.06 -25.96 9.92
CA ASN A 72 0.83 -24.97 10.67
C ASN A 72 0.99 -23.63 9.94
N GLY A 73 0.24 -23.38 8.86
CA GLY A 73 0.35 -22.15 8.06
C GLY A 73 1.73 -21.96 7.40
N ASN A 74 2.52 -23.02 7.23
CA ASN A 74 3.90 -22.94 6.72
C ASN A 74 4.07 -23.58 5.34
N THR A 75 3.00 -24.02 4.70
CA THR A 75 3.03 -24.58 3.34
C THR A 75 2.63 -23.50 2.34
N GLY A 76 3.61 -22.94 1.63
CA GLY A 76 3.34 -21.97 0.57
C GLY A 76 2.69 -22.63 -0.65
N ALA A 77 1.69 -21.98 -1.24
CA ALA A 77 1.08 -22.42 -2.48
C ALA A 77 2.11 -22.56 -3.62
N LYS A 78 1.76 -23.30 -4.67
CA LYS A 78 2.54 -23.32 -5.90
C LYS A 78 2.42 -21.94 -6.58
N PRO A 79 3.53 -21.26 -6.91
CA PRO A 79 3.47 -20.03 -7.70
C PRO A 79 2.78 -20.24 -9.03
N VAL A 80 2.15 -19.18 -9.52
CA VAL A 80 1.50 -19.15 -10.84
C VAL A 80 2.10 -18.05 -11.68
N LYS A 81 1.95 -18.13 -13.00
CA LYS A 81 2.41 -17.08 -13.93
C LYS A 81 1.90 -15.72 -13.48
N SER A 82 2.78 -14.72 -13.45
CA SER A 82 2.40 -13.34 -13.11
C SER A 82 1.30 -12.80 -14.02
N ALA A 83 1.31 -13.20 -15.30
CA ALA A 83 0.23 -12.90 -16.25
C ALA A 83 -1.16 -13.35 -15.77
N ARG A 84 -1.26 -14.47 -15.04
CA ARG A 84 -2.52 -14.95 -14.47
C ARG A 84 -2.99 -14.05 -13.32
N VAL A 85 -2.06 -13.62 -12.46
CA VAL A 85 -2.37 -12.71 -11.34
C VAL A 85 -2.81 -11.35 -11.88
N VAL A 86 -2.02 -10.77 -12.80
CA VAL A 86 -2.34 -9.48 -13.42
C VAL A 86 -3.69 -9.53 -14.13
N GLY A 87 -3.97 -10.59 -14.89
CA GLY A 87 -5.26 -10.78 -15.56
C GLY A 87 -6.46 -10.79 -14.60
N ASP A 88 -6.36 -11.49 -13.45
CA ASP A 88 -7.43 -11.52 -12.45
C ASP A 88 -7.65 -10.15 -11.80
N VAL A 89 -6.56 -9.43 -11.46
CA VAL A 89 -6.61 -8.09 -10.89
C VAL A 89 -7.30 -7.10 -11.82
N LEU A 90 -6.94 -7.11 -13.11
CA LEU A 90 -7.53 -6.21 -14.10
C LEU A 90 -9.00 -6.51 -14.35
N GLY A 91 -9.34 -7.80 -14.48
CA GLY A 91 -10.70 -8.22 -14.81
C GLY A 91 -11.71 -7.97 -13.68
N ARG A 92 -11.26 -7.82 -12.43
CA ARG A 92 -12.16 -7.74 -11.26
C ARG A 92 -12.05 -6.43 -10.49
N PHE A 93 -10.86 -5.83 -10.40
CA PHE A 93 -10.59 -4.78 -9.41
C PHE A 93 -9.90 -3.54 -9.98
N HIS A 94 -9.06 -3.66 -11.01
CA HIS A 94 -8.17 -2.57 -11.44
C HIS A 94 -8.37 -2.21 -12.93
N PRO A 95 -9.23 -1.23 -13.25
CA PRO A 95 -9.57 -0.87 -14.64
C PRO A 95 -8.50 0.04 -15.28
N HIS A 96 -7.22 -0.32 -15.15
CA HIS A 96 -6.08 0.42 -15.69
C HIS A 96 -5.12 -0.50 -16.45
N GLY A 97 -3.99 0.03 -16.93
CA GLY A 97 -3.03 -0.74 -17.72
C GLY A 97 -2.43 -1.92 -16.95
N ASP A 98 -2.23 -3.03 -17.65
CA ASP A 98 -1.58 -4.24 -17.17
C ASP A 98 -0.15 -3.99 -16.68
N GLN A 99 0.58 -3.13 -17.39
CA GLN A 99 1.95 -2.76 -17.04
C GLN A 99 2.03 -2.18 -15.62
N ALA A 100 1.12 -1.27 -15.24
CA ALA A 100 1.13 -0.65 -13.92
C ALA A 100 0.88 -1.67 -12.80
N ALA A 101 -0.03 -2.63 -13.03
CA ALA A 101 -0.28 -3.72 -12.10
C ALA A 101 0.91 -4.67 -11.99
N TYR A 102 1.55 -5.00 -13.12
CA TYR A 102 2.74 -5.84 -13.13
C TYR A 102 3.94 -5.17 -12.45
N ASP A 103 4.18 -3.89 -12.70
CA ASP A 103 5.28 -3.13 -12.06
C ASP A 103 5.08 -3.05 -10.54
N ALA A 104 3.83 -2.86 -10.08
CA ALA A 104 3.50 -2.89 -8.66
C ALA A 104 3.74 -4.29 -8.05
N LEU A 105 3.35 -5.36 -8.75
CA LEU A 105 3.61 -6.75 -8.35
C LEU A 105 5.11 -7.01 -8.25
N VAL A 106 5.88 -6.61 -9.26
CA VAL A 106 7.34 -6.77 -9.31
C VAL A 106 8.00 -6.06 -8.14
N ARG A 107 7.63 -4.80 -7.87
CA ARG A 107 8.20 -4.02 -6.76
C ARG A 107 7.93 -4.65 -5.39
N MET A 108 6.77 -5.30 -5.21
CA MET A 108 6.44 -6.03 -3.97
C MET A 108 7.19 -7.35 -3.80
N ALA A 109 7.88 -7.83 -4.84
CA ALA A 109 8.69 -9.04 -4.81
C ALA A 109 10.20 -8.76 -4.67
N GLN A 110 10.64 -7.51 -4.84
CA GLN A 110 12.04 -7.11 -4.80
C GLN A 110 12.50 -6.84 -3.36
N ASP A 111 13.41 -7.68 -2.86
CA ASP A 111 14.01 -7.56 -1.52
C ASP A 111 14.96 -6.37 -1.36
N PHE A 112 15.46 -5.80 -2.46
CA PHE A 112 16.23 -4.56 -2.48
C PHE A 112 15.35 -3.31 -2.52
N SER A 113 14.06 -3.44 -2.84
CA SER A 113 13.10 -2.33 -2.90
C SER A 113 12.21 -2.27 -1.67
N GLN A 114 11.87 -3.40 -1.06
CA GLN A 114 11.05 -3.50 0.15
C GLN A 114 11.78 -4.25 1.26
N ARG A 115 11.73 -3.74 2.49
CA ARG A 115 12.33 -4.38 3.65
C ARG A 115 11.74 -5.77 3.94
N TYR A 116 10.43 -5.90 3.74
CA TYR A 116 9.64 -7.11 3.88
C TYR A 116 8.79 -7.33 2.62
N PRO A 117 9.33 -8.02 1.59
CA PRO A 117 8.59 -8.34 0.38
C PRO A 117 7.26 -9.03 0.69
N LEU A 118 6.19 -8.56 0.05
CA LEU A 118 4.84 -9.10 0.21
C LEU A 118 4.51 -10.19 -0.82
N ILE A 119 5.37 -10.34 -1.82
CA ILE A 119 5.26 -11.33 -2.89
C ILE A 119 6.55 -12.14 -2.94
N ASP A 120 6.41 -13.46 -3.05
CA ASP A 120 7.49 -14.40 -3.34
C ASP A 120 7.49 -14.67 -4.86
N GLY A 121 8.45 -14.08 -5.56
CA GLY A 121 8.60 -14.13 -7.01
C GLY A 121 9.63 -15.19 -7.44
N GLN A 122 9.32 -15.91 -8.52
CA GLN A 122 10.21 -16.86 -9.17
C GLN A 122 10.50 -16.43 -10.62
N GLY A 123 11.79 -16.41 -10.98
CA GLY A 123 12.27 -15.89 -12.26
C GLY A 123 13.00 -14.55 -12.08
N ASN A 124 13.21 -13.81 -13.17
CA ASN A 124 13.89 -12.52 -13.13
C ASN A 124 12.90 -11.39 -12.76
N PHE A 125 13.01 -10.88 -11.54
CA PHE A 125 12.25 -9.74 -11.01
C PHE A 125 13.05 -8.43 -10.99
N GLY A 126 14.14 -8.36 -11.74
CA GLY A 126 15.05 -7.22 -11.82
C GLY A 126 16.22 -7.31 -10.86
N SER A 127 17.09 -6.31 -10.91
CA SER A 127 18.33 -6.25 -10.12
C SER A 127 18.56 -4.86 -9.52
N ARG A 128 19.49 -4.78 -8.56
CA ARG A 128 19.95 -3.50 -7.98
C ARG A 128 20.71 -2.63 -8.98
N ASP A 129 21.22 -3.23 -10.06
CA ASP A 129 22.01 -2.53 -11.08
C ASP A 129 21.12 -1.79 -12.10
N GLY A 130 19.79 -1.88 -11.94
CA GLY A 130 18.80 -1.19 -12.77
C GLY A 130 18.17 -2.05 -13.85
N ASP A 131 18.46 -3.36 -13.87
CA ASP A 131 17.80 -4.27 -14.81
C ASP A 131 16.31 -4.41 -14.45
N GLY A 132 15.45 -4.24 -15.45
CA GLY A 132 14.02 -4.49 -15.31
C GLY A 132 13.68 -5.97 -15.15
N ALA A 133 12.49 -6.25 -14.63
CA ALA A 133 11.97 -7.62 -14.57
C ALA A 133 11.74 -8.20 -15.98
N ALA A 134 11.83 -9.52 -16.09
CA ALA A 134 11.38 -10.21 -17.30
C ALA A 134 9.87 -10.02 -17.49
N ALA A 135 9.38 -10.23 -18.71
CA ALA A 135 7.94 -10.13 -19.00
C ALA A 135 7.11 -11.10 -18.14
N MET A 136 5.88 -10.71 -17.78
CA MET A 136 4.97 -11.45 -16.88
C MET A 136 4.61 -12.88 -17.31
N ARG A 137 4.92 -13.26 -18.56
CA ARG A 137 4.79 -14.64 -19.08
C ARG A 137 5.90 -15.58 -18.60
N TYR A 138 7.04 -15.04 -18.16
CA TYR A 138 8.19 -15.80 -17.69
C TYR A 138 8.26 -15.88 -16.17
N THR A 139 7.83 -14.83 -15.47
CA THR A 139 7.82 -14.78 -14.01
C THR A 139 6.62 -15.52 -13.43
N GLU A 140 6.83 -16.06 -12.23
CA GLU A 140 5.78 -16.65 -11.40
C GLU A 140 5.75 -15.98 -10.04
N ALA A 141 4.58 -15.92 -9.40
CA ALA A 141 4.40 -15.26 -8.13
C ALA A 141 3.44 -16.03 -7.22
N ARG A 142 3.69 -15.92 -5.92
CA ARG A 142 2.76 -16.25 -4.83
C ARG A 142 2.89 -15.22 -3.71
N LEU A 143 2.00 -15.24 -2.73
CA LEU A 143 2.14 -14.35 -1.56
C LEU A 143 3.36 -14.77 -0.74
N ALA A 144 4.12 -13.80 -0.23
CA ALA A 144 5.15 -14.08 0.77
C ALA A 144 4.48 -14.48 2.10
N LYS A 145 5.21 -15.22 2.94
CA LYS A 145 4.67 -15.71 4.22
C LYS A 145 4.22 -14.56 5.13
N ILE A 146 4.98 -13.47 5.19
CA ILE A 146 4.69 -12.31 6.03
C ILE A 146 3.36 -11.63 5.67
N THR A 147 2.90 -11.80 4.44
CA THR A 147 1.65 -11.20 3.94
C THR A 147 0.41 -11.77 4.61
N SER A 148 0.50 -12.93 5.28
CA SER A 148 -0.53 -13.43 6.19
C SER A 148 -0.89 -12.41 7.28
N LEU A 149 0.09 -11.64 7.78
CA LEU A 149 -0.14 -10.56 8.75
C LEU A 149 -0.98 -9.41 8.19
N LEU A 150 -1.06 -9.26 6.86
CA LEU A 150 -1.94 -8.29 6.22
C LEU A 150 -3.36 -8.84 5.98
N LEU A 151 -3.51 -10.15 5.78
CA LEU A 151 -4.70 -10.72 5.11
C LEU A 151 -5.53 -11.70 5.95
N ASP A 152 -4.96 -12.39 6.95
CA ASP A 152 -5.60 -13.56 7.58
C ASP A 152 -6.99 -13.30 8.20
N GLU A 153 -7.26 -12.05 8.59
CA GLU A 153 -8.49 -11.65 9.30
C GLU A 153 -9.53 -11.02 8.36
N ILE A 154 -9.31 -11.03 7.04
CA ILE A 154 -10.11 -10.29 6.07
C ILE A 154 -11.59 -10.74 6.01
N ASP A 155 -11.85 -12.02 6.28
CA ASP A 155 -13.20 -12.62 6.27
C ASP A 155 -13.85 -12.68 7.65
N GLN A 156 -13.26 -12.00 8.65
CA GLN A 156 -13.74 -12.01 10.03
C GLN A 156 -14.52 -10.74 10.41
N GLY A 157 -14.93 -9.94 9.42
CA GLY A 157 -15.65 -8.68 9.64
C GLY A 157 -14.77 -7.57 10.25
N THR A 158 -13.45 -7.64 10.02
CA THR A 158 -12.47 -6.66 10.52
C THR A 158 -12.29 -5.45 9.62
N VAL A 159 -12.76 -5.53 8.38
CA VAL A 159 -12.68 -4.45 7.40
C VAL A 159 -13.97 -4.34 6.59
N ASP A 160 -14.29 -3.11 6.18
CA ASP A 160 -15.41 -2.85 5.28
C ASP A 160 -15.07 -3.27 3.84
N PHE A 161 -16.06 -3.80 3.15
CA PHE A 161 -16.02 -4.07 1.72
C PHE A 161 -16.83 -3.02 0.97
N VAL A 162 -16.38 -2.72 -0.25
CA VAL A 162 -17.05 -1.77 -1.15
C VAL A 162 -17.25 -2.42 -2.52
N PRO A 163 -18.29 -2.02 -3.27
CA PRO A 163 -18.42 -2.43 -4.66
C PRO A 163 -17.18 -2.03 -5.46
N ASN A 164 -16.75 -2.90 -6.37
CA ASN A 164 -15.71 -2.59 -7.33
C ASN A 164 -16.19 -1.55 -8.37
N TYR A 165 -15.35 -1.24 -9.35
CA TYR A 165 -15.59 -0.14 -10.31
C TYR A 165 -16.86 -0.30 -11.16
N ASP A 166 -17.37 -1.53 -11.37
CA ASP A 166 -18.59 -1.82 -12.14
C ASP A 166 -19.73 -2.41 -11.29
N GLY A 167 -19.52 -2.55 -9.98
CA GLY A 167 -20.49 -3.09 -9.04
C GLY A 167 -20.76 -4.60 -9.15
N SER A 168 -19.99 -5.34 -9.96
CA SER A 168 -20.19 -6.79 -10.16
C SER A 168 -19.58 -7.65 -9.06
N THR A 169 -18.62 -7.12 -8.29
CA THR A 169 -17.97 -7.80 -7.16
C THR A 169 -17.63 -6.78 -6.07
N GLU A 170 -17.24 -7.27 -4.89
CA GLU A 170 -16.74 -6.43 -3.80
C GLU A 170 -15.22 -6.53 -3.66
N GLU A 171 -14.61 -5.44 -3.19
CA GLU A 171 -13.20 -5.35 -2.80
C GLU A 171 -13.06 -4.76 -1.39
N PRO A 172 -12.03 -5.15 -0.63
CA PRO A 172 -11.80 -4.58 0.69
C PRO A 172 -11.39 -3.10 0.56
N ARG A 173 -11.99 -2.23 1.36
CA ARG A 173 -11.58 -0.82 1.44
C ARG A 173 -10.14 -0.70 1.95
N GLN A 174 -9.80 -1.51 2.94
CA GLN A 174 -8.49 -1.62 3.61
C GLN A 174 -8.20 -3.09 3.91
N LEU A 175 -6.93 -3.44 4.13
CA LEU A 175 -6.56 -4.76 4.64
C LEU A 175 -6.52 -4.77 6.18
N PRO A 176 -6.81 -5.91 6.83
CA PRO A 176 -6.80 -6.01 8.30
C PRO A 176 -5.52 -5.56 8.99
N ALA A 177 -4.36 -5.81 8.37
CA ALA A 177 -3.04 -5.33 8.81
C ALA A 177 -2.78 -5.45 10.32
N ARG A 178 -2.40 -6.65 10.77
CA ARG A 178 -2.10 -6.96 12.19
C ARG A 178 -0.83 -6.28 12.72
N LEU A 179 -0.04 -5.67 11.84
CA LEU A 179 1.13 -4.85 12.15
C LEU A 179 1.12 -3.60 11.24
N PRO A 180 1.78 -2.49 11.64
CA PRO A 180 1.76 -1.24 10.89
C PRO A 180 2.71 -1.30 9.67
N PHE A 181 2.24 -1.89 8.57
CA PHE A 181 3.04 -2.07 7.34
C PHE A 181 3.52 -0.76 6.71
N THR A 182 2.83 0.35 6.96
CA THR A 182 3.28 1.71 6.60
C THR A 182 4.68 2.01 7.13
N LEU A 183 4.98 1.57 8.36
CA LEU A 183 6.31 1.75 8.97
C LEU A 183 7.26 0.61 8.61
N LEU A 184 6.76 -0.63 8.51
CA LEU A 184 7.59 -1.79 8.20
C LEU A 184 8.24 -1.70 6.82
N ASN A 185 7.47 -1.35 5.79
CA ASN A 185 7.95 -1.26 4.41
C ASN A 185 8.19 0.18 3.95
N GLY A 186 7.78 1.17 4.73
CA GLY A 186 7.81 2.56 4.33
C GLY A 186 6.80 2.86 3.22
N ALA A 187 6.85 4.09 2.72
CA ALA A 187 6.05 4.55 1.61
C ALA A 187 6.71 5.69 0.87
N SER A 188 6.55 5.71 -0.44
CA SER A 188 6.99 6.80 -1.31
C SER A 188 5.86 7.12 -2.28
N GLY A 189 5.54 8.40 -2.45
CA GLY A 189 4.45 8.81 -3.32
C GLY A 189 4.46 10.30 -3.63
N ILE A 190 4.27 10.63 -4.91
CA ILE A 190 4.10 12.01 -5.38
C ILE A 190 2.66 12.14 -5.88
N ALA A 191 1.91 13.03 -5.26
CA ALA A 191 0.53 13.33 -5.63
C ALA A 191 0.42 14.73 -6.25
N VAL A 192 -0.78 15.30 -6.29
CA VAL A 192 -0.98 16.68 -6.76
C VAL A 192 -0.81 17.63 -5.57
N GLY A 193 0.27 18.43 -5.60
CA GLY A 193 0.55 19.44 -4.58
C GLY A 193 1.19 18.92 -3.29
N LEU A 194 1.47 17.61 -3.19
CA LEU A 194 2.06 16.99 -2.01
C LEU A 194 2.87 15.73 -2.37
N ALA A 195 3.79 15.35 -1.48
CA ALA A 195 4.56 14.12 -1.57
C ALA A 195 4.69 13.48 -0.18
N THR A 196 4.96 12.18 -0.15
CA THR A 196 5.24 11.42 1.07
C THR A 196 6.49 10.57 0.86
N GLU A 197 7.32 10.53 1.90
CA GLU A 197 8.46 9.62 2.03
C GLU A 197 8.51 9.16 3.49
N ILE A 198 8.30 7.86 3.69
CA ILE A 198 8.36 7.18 4.98
C ILE A 198 9.41 6.08 4.83
N PRO A 199 10.51 6.09 5.60
CA PRO A 199 11.50 5.03 5.53
C PRO A 199 10.98 3.74 6.17
N SER A 200 11.55 2.60 5.78
CA SER A 200 11.25 1.30 6.40
C SER A 200 11.88 1.16 7.78
N HIS A 201 11.28 0.36 8.65
CA HIS A 201 11.72 0.12 10.02
C HIS A 201 11.74 -1.36 10.35
N ASN A 202 12.45 -1.72 11.43
CA ASN A 202 12.55 -3.09 11.86
C ASN A 202 11.24 -3.60 12.49
N LEU A 203 10.78 -4.78 12.06
CA LEU A 203 9.54 -5.38 12.53
C LEU A 203 9.51 -5.59 14.04
N ARG A 204 10.62 -5.99 14.66
CA ARG A 204 10.64 -6.26 16.11
C ARG A 204 10.53 -4.97 16.90
N GLU A 205 11.31 -3.96 16.52
CA GLU A 205 11.29 -2.63 17.14
C GLU A 205 9.90 -2.00 17.06
N ILE A 206 9.27 -2.06 15.88
CA ILE A 206 7.92 -1.56 15.67
C ILE A 206 6.88 -2.34 16.48
N ALA A 207 6.99 -3.68 16.52
CA ALA A 207 6.08 -4.50 17.33
C ALA A 207 6.23 -4.19 18.83
N ASP A 208 7.46 -4.03 19.32
CA ASP A 208 7.76 -3.68 20.72
C ASP A 208 7.22 -2.29 21.07
N ALA A 209 7.35 -1.31 20.17
CA ALA A 209 6.76 0.02 20.31
C ALA A 209 5.22 -0.03 20.36
N CYS A 210 4.58 -0.81 19.49
CA CYS A 210 3.13 -1.03 19.54
C CYS A 210 2.71 -1.65 20.89
N VAL A 211 3.43 -2.67 21.37
CA VAL A 211 3.15 -3.30 22.67
C VAL A 211 3.31 -2.31 23.83
N ALA A 212 4.34 -1.45 23.78
CA ALA A 212 4.54 -0.40 24.78
C ALA A 212 3.35 0.57 24.82
N LEU A 213 2.91 1.07 23.66
CA LEU A 213 1.76 1.98 23.54
C LEU A 213 0.43 1.34 23.96
N VAL A 214 0.22 0.05 23.67
CA VAL A 214 -0.98 -0.67 24.12
C VAL A 214 -1.00 -0.80 25.65
N LYS A 215 0.16 -1.05 26.28
CA LYS A 215 0.28 -1.14 27.74
C LYS A 215 0.18 0.22 28.42
N ASN A 216 0.76 1.25 27.81
CA ASN A 216 0.75 2.62 28.31
C ASN A 216 0.58 3.61 27.15
N PRO A 217 -0.66 4.08 26.88
CA PRO A 217 -0.90 5.06 25.83
C PRO A 217 -0.23 6.43 26.03
N LYS A 218 0.38 6.67 27.21
CA LYS A 218 1.11 7.89 27.56
C LYS A 218 2.63 7.69 27.60
N THR A 219 3.14 6.61 26.99
CA THR A 219 4.57 6.41 26.80
C THR A 219 5.19 7.67 26.17
N ALA A 220 6.26 8.17 26.78
CA ALA A 220 6.94 9.37 26.31
C ALA A 220 7.68 9.11 25.00
N ASP A 221 7.87 10.16 24.20
CA ASP A 221 8.55 10.07 22.90
C ASP A 221 9.97 9.51 23.05
N GLU A 222 10.68 9.86 24.14
CA GLU A 222 12.03 9.35 24.41
C GLU A 222 12.06 7.83 24.63
N GLU A 223 11.00 7.27 25.24
CA GLU A 223 10.87 5.83 25.42
C GLU A 223 10.57 5.13 24.08
N LEU A 224 9.76 5.74 23.21
CA LEU A 224 9.50 5.22 21.87
C LEU A 224 10.75 5.28 20.98
N LEU A 225 11.52 6.37 21.07
CA LEU A 225 12.80 6.54 20.37
C LEU A 225 13.85 5.51 20.81
N ALA A 226 13.83 5.11 22.08
CA ALA A 226 14.70 4.04 22.56
C ALA A 226 14.32 2.66 21.99
N LEU A 227 13.03 2.44 21.70
CA LEU A 227 12.53 1.20 21.07
C LEU A 227 12.73 1.20 19.54
N VAL A 228 12.60 2.36 18.90
CA VAL A 228 12.76 2.58 17.46
C VAL A 228 13.87 3.60 17.24
N PRO A 229 15.15 3.17 17.32
CA PRO A 229 16.30 4.08 17.25
C PRO A 229 16.47 4.74 15.87
N GLY A 230 15.90 4.16 14.82
CA GLY A 230 15.92 4.73 13.49
C GLY A 230 15.37 3.80 12.40
N PRO A 231 15.46 4.22 11.13
CA PRO A 231 15.13 3.40 9.98
C PRO A 231 15.97 2.11 9.84
N ASP A 232 15.39 1.09 9.19
CA ASP A 232 16.04 -0.15 8.78
C ASP A 232 15.76 -0.40 7.28
N PHE A 233 16.75 -0.09 6.43
CA PHE A 233 16.61 -0.14 4.97
C PHE A 233 16.88 -1.56 4.41
N PRO A 234 16.17 -1.98 3.34
CA PRO A 234 16.36 -3.31 2.72
C PRO A 234 17.80 -3.59 2.29
N GLY A 235 18.51 -2.58 1.78
CA GLY A 235 19.89 -2.70 1.31
C GLY A 235 20.96 -2.55 2.41
N GLY A 236 20.55 -2.33 3.67
CA GLY A 236 21.44 -1.91 4.75
C GLY A 236 22.05 -0.53 4.50
N GLY A 237 23.24 -0.30 5.06
CA GLY A 237 23.96 0.97 4.97
C GLY A 237 24.29 1.53 6.35
N GLN A 238 24.97 2.68 6.36
CA GLN A 238 25.27 3.42 7.58
C GLN A 238 24.41 4.68 7.62
N ILE A 239 23.65 4.85 8.70
CA ILE A 239 22.97 6.12 8.98
C ILE A 239 24.00 7.08 9.55
N ILE A 240 24.21 8.20 8.85
CA ILE A 240 25.16 9.26 9.25
C ILE A 240 24.45 10.49 9.84
N SER A 241 23.12 10.56 9.75
CA SER A 241 22.31 11.60 10.37
C SER A 241 22.47 11.57 11.89
N ALA A 242 22.39 12.73 12.54
CA ALA A 242 22.43 12.78 13.99
C ALA A 242 21.17 12.13 14.58
N VAL A 243 21.28 11.53 15.76
CA VAL A 243 20.13 10.95 16.47
C VAL A 243 19.04 12.01 16.72
N SER A 244 19.44 13.26 16.94
CA SER A 244 18.51 14.39 17.08
C SER A 244 17.67 14.63 15.82
N ASP A 245 18.25 14.48 14.63
CA ASP A 245 17.53 14.72 13.37
C ASP A 245 16.47 13.65 13.14
N ILE A 246 16.77 12.40 13.51
CA ILE A 246 15.82 11.27 13.45
C ILE A 246 14.70 11.50 14.47
N ALA A 247 15.05 11.90 15.69
CA ALA A 247 14.08 12.20 16.74
C ALA A 247 13.13 13.35 16.35
N ASP A 248 13.67 14.41 15.75
CA ASP A 248 12.86 15.53 15.26
C ASP A 248 11.95 15.09 14.12
N ALA A 249 12.43 14.26 13.18
CA ALA A 249 11.61 13.69 12.10
C ALA A 249 10.47 12.79 12.59
N TYR A 250 10.60 12.14 13.75
CA TYR A 250 9.51 11.36 14.35
C TYR A 250 8.52 12.22 15.13
N ARG A 251 8.96 13.39 15.63
CA ARG A 251 8.11 14.30 16.42
C ARG A 251 7.19 15.17 15.56
N THR A 252 7.60 15.49 14.33
CA THR A 252 6.92 16.48 13.45
C THR A 252 6.51 15.90 12.11
#